data_AF-A0A0F4JAJ7-F1
#
_entry.id   AF-A0A0F4JAJ7-F1
#
_cell.length_a   1.000
_cell.length_b   1.000
_cell.length_c   1.000
_cell.angle_alpha   90.00
_cell.angle_beta   90.00
_cell.angle_gamma   90.00
#
_symmetry.space_group_name_H-M   'P 1'
#
loop_
_entity.id
_entity.type
_entity.pdbx_description
1 polymer ?
#
loop_
_entity_poly.entity_id
_entity_poly.type
_entity_poly.pdbx_seq_one_letter_code
_entity_poly.pdbx_strand_id
1 'polypeptide(L)'
;GTGAPASPAPGAPESPQAPQSPPASSPSSSPSPTASPELGSRVLEGLGSEGFLEDKLGAAGATAAQARTVRIVFRTSNVIVTVEYSVQPSGPGKVPPAAETQDKARQLAEALAERFNE
;
A
#
# COMPACT_ATOMS: atom_id res chain seq x y z
N GLY A 1 76.56 9.15 3.71
CA GLY A 1 76.01 9.77 2.49
C GLY A 1 74.90 8.90 1.96
N THR A 2 73.82 9.55 1.49
CA THR A 2 72.90 9.14 0.39
C THR A 2 72.19 7.78 0.55
N GLY A 3 70.87 7.59 0.47
CA GLY A 3 69.67 8.37 0.09
C GLY A 3 68.50 7.35 0.04
N ALA A 4 67.25 7.78 0.28
CA ALA A 4 66.05 6.92 0.18
C ALA A 4 65.68 6.61 -1.29
N PRO A 5 64.82 5.60 -1.56
CA PRO A 5 63.38 5.87 -1.63
C PRO A 5 62.47 4.72 -1.10
N ALA A 6 61.15 4.91 -1.22
CA ALA A 6 60.05 4.42 -0.38
C ALA A 6 59.23 3.19 -0.86
N SER A 7 58.40 2.67 0.08
CA SER A 7 57.09 1.97 -0.04
C SER A 7 57.02 0.46 -0.42
N PRO A 8 55.89 -0.26 -0.13
CA PRO A 8 55.01 -0.24 1.05
C PRO A 8 54.68 -1.66 1.60
N ALA A 9 54.04 -1.73 2.77
CA ALA A 9 53.57 -2.97 3.42
C ALA A 9 52.36 -3.61 2.69
N PRO A 10 52.19 -4.96 2.66
CA PRO A 10 50.97 -5.57 2.17
C PRO A 10 49.86 -5.45 3.21
N GLY A 11 48.81 -4.69 2.87
CA GLY A 11 47.58 -4.55 3.63
C GLY A 11 46.69 -5.80 3.59
N ALA A 12 45.87 -5.91 4.62
CA ALA A 12 44.93 -6.98 4.95
C ALA A 12 43.93 -7.37 3.83
N PRO A 13 43.36 -8.59 3.88
CA PRO A 13 42.38 -9.06 2.88
C PRO A 13 41.06 -8.27 2.96
N GLU A 14 40.67 -7.66 1.82
CA GLU A 14 39.38 -7.01 1.63
C GLU A 14 38.23 -8.02 1.60
N SER A 15 37.15 -7.70 2.33
CA SER A 15 35.91 -8.45 2.36
C SER A 15 35.07 -8.17 1.11
N PRO A 16 34.52 -9.18 0.41
CA PRO A 16 33.65 -8.92 -0.73
C PRO A 16 32.32 -8.26 -0.31
N GLN A 17 32.12 -7.06 -0.83
CA GLN A 17 30.98 -6.18 -0.67
C GLN A 17 29.71 -6.80 -1.29
N ALA A 18 28.61 -6.84 -0.52
CA ALA A 18 27.32 -7.35 -0.97
C ALA A 18 26.75 -6.52 -2.14
N PRO A 19 26.14 -7.13 -3.17
CA PRO A 19 25.51 -6.39 -4.25
C PRO A 19 24.26 -5.65 -3.75
N GLN A 20 24.27 -4.32 -3.90
CA GLN A 20 23.14 -3.45 -3.60
C GLN A 20 22.07 -3.63 -4.68
N SER A 21 20.91 -4.17 -4.29
CA SER A 21 19.74 -4.25 -5.15
C SER A 21 19.23 -2.85 -5.50
N PRO A 22 18.83 -2.58 -6.76
CA PRO A 22 18.28 -1.29 -7.15
C PRO A 22 16.90 -1.05 -6.49
N PRO A 23 16.54 0.21 -6.20
CA PRO A 23 15.27 0.55 -5.57
C PRO A 23 14.08 0.19 -6.47
N ALA A 24 13.04 -0.34 -5.84
CA ALA A 24 11.79 -0.76 -6.47
C ALA A 24 11.15 0.39 -7.25
N SER A 25 10.88 0.15 -8.54
CA SER A 25 10.10 1.05 -9.37
C SER A 25 8.67 1.12 -8.85
N SER A 26 8.29 2.27 -8.29
CA SER A 26 6.90 2.59 -7.99
C SER A 26 6.15 2.77 -9.32
N PRO A 27 5.00 2.12 -9.56
CA PRO A 27 4.20 2.42 -10.75
C PRO A 27 3.62 3.83 -10.59
N SER A 28 4.09 4.75 -11.42
CA SER A 28 3.53 6.10 -11.54
C SER A 28 2.22 6.01 -12.33
N SER A 29 1.09 6.10 -11.64
CA SER A 29 -0.24 6.15 -12.27
C SER A 29 -0.45 7.52 -12.91
N SER A 30 -0.53 7.53 -14.24
CA SER A 30 -0.83 8.73 -15.05
C SER A 30 -2.24 9.24 -14.75
N PRO A 31 -2.46 10.54 -14.47
CA PRO A 31 -3.81 11.09 -14.30
C PRO A 31 -4.47 11.36 -15.65
N SER A 32 -5.71 10.91 -15.82
CA SER A 32 -6.62 11.24 -16.93
C SER A 32 -8.01 11.60 -16.37
N PRO A 33 -8.84 12.35 -17.12
CA PRO A 33 -9.44 13.59 -16.63
C PRO A 33 -10.77 13.45 -15.85
N THR A 34 -10.93 14.30 -14.84
CA THR A 34 -12.20 14.70 -14.17
C THR A 34 -13.04 13.59 -13.53
N ALA A 35 -12.44 12.82 -12.62
CA ALA A 35 -13.19 12.10 -11.59
C ALA A 35 -13.22 12.94 -10.30
N SER A 36 -14.29 12.79 -9.48
CA SER A 36 -14.32 13.20 -8.06
C SER A 36 -13.00 12.91 -7.36
N PRO A 37 -12.66 13.52 -6.21
CA PRO A 37 -11.46 13.12 -5.47
C PRO A 37 -11.53 11.61 -5.21
N GLU A 38 -10.82 10.84 -6.03
CA GLU A 38 -10.74 9.39 -5.92
C GLU A 38 -9.93 9.16 -4.66
N LEU A 39 -10.63 8.97 -3.54
CA LEU A 39 -10.01 8.68 -2.26
C LEU A 39 -9.12 7.45 -2.48
N GLY A 40 -7.81 7.64 -2.45
CA GLY A 40 -6.86 6.56 -2.64
C GLY A 40 -6.61 5.78 -1.36
N SER A 41 -5.69 4.82 -1.48
CA SER A 41 -5.10 4.14 -0.33
C SER A 41 -4.44 5.14 0.62
N ARG A 42 -4.72 5.03 1.92
CA ARG A 42 -4.23 5.97 2.95
C ARG A 42 -4.21 5.34 4.34
N VAL A 43 -3.42 5.94 5.23
CA VAL A 43 -3.51 5.65 6.67
C VAL A 43 -4.87 6.13 7.19
N LEU A 44 -5.49 5.34 8.07
CA LEU A 44 -6.72 5.69 8.77
C LEU A 44 -6.41 5.99 10.23
N GLU A 45 -6.87 7.15 10.68
CA GLU A 45 -6.88 7.53 12.09
C GLU A 45 -8.19 7.09 12.75
N GLY A 46 -8.16 6.87 14.07
CA GLY A 46 -9.35 6.51 14.85
C GLY A 46 -9.77 5.04 14.79
N LEU A 47 -9.02 4.17 14.10
CA LEU A 47 -9.24 2.72 14.07
C LEU A 47 -8.12 1.97 14.80
N GLY A 48 -8.39 1.58 16.05
CA GLY A 48 -7.41 0.91 16.90
C GLY A 48 -6.17 1.77 17.14
N SER A 49 -4.99 1.14 17.17
CA SER A 49 -3.70 1.83 17.33
C SER A 49 -3.08 2.29 16.01
N GLU A 50 -3.32 1.53 14.93
CA GLU A 50 -2.83 1.84 13.59
C GLU A 50 -3.81 1.24 12.57
N GLY A 51 -4.14 2.01 11.53
CA GLY A 51 -5.07 1.62 10.48
C GLY A 51 -4.58 2.02 9.10
N PHE A 52 -4.82 1.17 8.10
CA PHE A 52 -4.51 1.43 6.70
C PHE A 52 -5.68 1.00 5.82
N LEU A 53 -6.04 1.84 4.86
CA LEU A 53 -7.01 1.56 3.82
C LEU A 53 -6.27 1.41 2.49
N GLU A 54 -6.53 0.31 1.80
CA GLU A 54 -6.15 0.09 0.40
C GLU A 54 -7.42 0.20 -0.47
N ASP A 55 -7.40 1.04 -1.49
CA ASP A 55 -8.45 1.10 -2.52
C ASP A 55 -7.89 0.59 -3.84
N LYS A 56 -8.47 -0.47 -4.38
CA LYS A 56 -8.09 -1.03 -5.68
C LYS A 56 -9.30 -1.08 -6.60
N LEU A 57 -9.16 -0.41 -7.74
CA LEU A 57 -10.08 -0.54 -8.86
C LEU A 57 -9.55 -1.62 -9.81
N GLY A 58 -10.38 -2.63 -10.07
CA GLY A 58 -10.09 -3.72 -10.98
C GLY A 58 -9.98 -3.25 -12.43
N ALA A 59 -9.26 -4.02 -13.25
CA ALA A 59 -9.02 -3.65 -14.63
C ALA A 59 -10.32 -3.49 -15.43
N ALA A 60 -10.43 -2.39 -16.16
CA ALA A 60 -11.52 -2.14 -17.10
C ALA A 60 -11.37 -3.05 -18.33
N GLY A 61 -12.27 -4.01 -18.51
CA GLY A 61 -12.37 -4.77 -19.77
C GLY A 61 -13.38 -4.12 -20.71
N ALA A 62 -13.20 -4.30 -22.03
CA ALA A 62 -14.11 -3.76 -23.05
C ALA A 62 -15.59 -4.19 -22.87
N THR A 63 -15.82 -5.31 -22.19
CA THR A 63 -17.15 -5.88 -21.89
C THR A 63 -17.34 -6.20 -20.40
N ALA A 64 -16.34 -5.97 -19.56
CA ALA A 64 -16.34 -6.38 -18.16
C ALA A 64 -16.64 -5.20 -17.23
N ALA A 65 -17.45 -5.46 -16.19
CA ALA A 65 -17.68 -4.52 -15.11
C ALA A 65 -16.38 -4.32 -14.29
N GLN A 66 -16.08 -3.08 -13.91
CA GLN A 66 -14.94 -2.79 -13.04
C GLN A 66 -15.33 -3.09 -11.59
N ALA A 67 -14.71 -4.10 -10.98
CA ALA A 67 -14.87 -4.34 -9.55
C ALA A 67 -14.03 -3.35 -8.75
N ARG A 68 -14.48 -2.94 -7.56
CA ARG A 68 -13.70 -2.13 -6.62
C ARG A 68 -13.55 -2.89 -5.32
N THR A 69 -12.32 -3.04 -4.85
CA THR A 69 -11.98 -3.72 -3.61
C THR A 69 -11.35 -2.73 -2.66
N VAL A 70 -11.96 -2.54 -1.50
CA VAL A 70 -11.43 -1.76 -0.39
C VAL A 70 -10.97 -2.72 0.69
N ARG A 71 -9.71 -2.63 1.09
CA ARG A 71 -9.15 -3.41 2.19
C ARG A 71 -8.73 -2.52 3.33
N ILE A 72 -9.33 -2.68 4.50
CA ILE A 72 -8.93 -1.99 5.72
C ILE A 72 -8.18 -2.96 6.61
N VAL A 73 -6.95 -2.62 6.97
CA VAL A 73 -6.15 -3.35 7.95
C VAL A 73 -6.00 -2.45 9.17
N PHE A 74 -6.40 -2.92 10.34
CA PHE A 74 -6.17 -2.18 11.57
C PHE A 74 -5.70 -3.09 12.69
N ARG A 75 -4.93 -2.52 13.61
CA ARG A 75 -4.45 -3.22 14.79
C ARG A 75 -5.21 -2.74 16.02
N THR A 76 -5.76 -3.68 16.77
CA THR A 76 -6.30 -3.44 18.11
C THR A 76 -5.60 -4.36 19.10
N SER A 77 -4.95 -3.81 20.12
CA SER A 77 -4.14 -4.58 21.08
C SER A 77 -3.10 -5.49 20.39
N ASN A 78 -3.16 -6.82 20.61
CA ASN A 78 -2.31 -7.83 19.97
C ASN A 78 -2.98 -8.52 18.76
N VAL A 79 -4.07 -7.95 18.23
CA VAL A 79 -4.83 -8.50 17.10
C VAL A 79 -4.70 -7.59 15.89
N ILE A 80 -4.50 -8.19 14.72
CA ILE A 80 -4.53 -7.52 13.41
C ILE A 80 -5.81 -7.97 12.71
N VAL A 81 -6.66 -7.02 12.34
CA VAL A 81 -7.91 -7.26 11.64
C VAL A 81 -7.76 -6.80 10.20
N THR A 82 -8.17 -7.65 9.27
CA THR A 82 -8.25 -7.30 7.84
C THR A 82 -9.70 -7.42 7.39
N VAL A 83 -10.28 -6.30 6.97
CA VAL A 83 -11.62 -6.21 6.42
C VAL A 83 -11.49 -6.00 4.92
N GLU A 84 -12.06 -6.90 4.12
CA GLU A 84 -12.13 -6.75 2.66
C GLU A 84 -13.57 -6.52 2.25
N TYR A 85 -13.81 -5.44 1.51
CA TYR A 85 -15.10 -5.10 0.95
C TYR A 85 -14.98 -4.93 -0.56
N SER A 86 -15.58 -5.85 -1.31
CA SER A 86 -15.52 -5.89 -2.77
C SER A 86 -16.90 -5.63 -3.38
N VAL A 87 -16.98 -4.67 -4.30
CA VAL A 87 -18.20 -4.34 -5.06
C VAL A 87 -18.00 -4.74 -6.51
N GLN A 88 -18.85 -5.65 -6.99
CA GLN A 88 -18.88 -6.07 -8.38
C GLN A 88 -20.17 -5.55 -9.05
N PRO A 89 -20.08 -4.58 -9.98
CA PRO A 89 -21.25 -4.09 -10.69
C PRO A 89 -21.86 -5.18 -11.59
N SER A 90 -23.18 -5.22 -11.70
CA SER A 90 -23.91 -6.20 -12.53
C SER A 90 -23.91 -5.87 -14.03
N GLY A 91 -23.33 -4.74 -14.45
CA GLY A 91 -23.34 -4.29 -15.85
C GLY A 91 -22.05 -3.58 -16.26
N PRO A 92 -21.70 -3.64 -17.56
CA PRO A 92 -20.51 -2.99 -18.09
C PRO A 92 -20.62 -1.46 -17.99
N GLY A 93 -19.48 -0.78 -17.85
CA GLY A 93 -19.41 0.69 -17.82
C GLY A 93 -19.80 1.36 -16.49
N LYS A 94 -20.28 0.61 -15.49
CA LYS A 94 -20.52 1.14 -14.15
C LYS A 94 -19.27 1.01 -13.29
N VAL A 95 -18.72 2.13 -12.85
CA VAL A 95 -17.61 2.19 -11.89
C VAL A 95 -18.18 2.37 -10.48
N PRO A 96 -17.84 1.51 -9.50
CA PRO A 96 -18.25 1.71 -8.12
C PRO A 96 -17.65 3.00 -7.54
N PRO A 97 -18.44 3.88 -6.90
CA PRO A 97 -17.91 5.10 -6.29
C PRO A 97 -16.97 4.77 -5.12
N ALA A 98 -15.78 5.39 -5.12
CA ALA A 98 -14.76 5.17 -4.09
C ALA A 98 -15.27 5.52 -2.69
N ALA A 99 -15.88 6.70 -2.56
CA ALA A 99 -16.34 7.23 -1.28
C ALA A 99 -17.38 6.32 -0.62
N GLU A 100 -18.39 5.86 -1.36
CA GLU A 100 -19.43 4.98 -0.81
C GLU A 100 -18.85 3.62 -0.40
N THR A 101 -18.00 3.03 -1.25
CA THR A 101 -17.39 1.72 -0.99
C THR A 101 -16.48 1.78 0.25
N GLN A 102 -15.69 2.85 0.38
CA GLN A 102 -14.82 3.07 1.52
C GLN A 102 -15.58 3.39 2.79
N ASP A 103 -16.64 4.18 2.71
CA ASP A 103 -17.49 4.50 3.86
C ASP A 103 -18.14 3.24 4.44
N LYS A 104 -18.66 2.35 3.57
CA LYS A 104 -19.19 1.05 3.99
C LYS A 104 -18.14 0.16 4.64
N ALA A 105 -16.94 0.08 4.05
CA ALA A 105 -15.83 -0.66 4.64
C ALA A 105 -15.41 -0.07 6.00
N ARG A 106 -15.38 1.26 6.12
CA ARG A 106 -15.01 1.96 7.35
C ARG A 106 -16.02 1.71 8.46
N GLN A 107 -17.31 1.84 8.20
CA GLN A 107 -18.36 1.53 9.18
C GLN A 107 -18.25 0.10 9.72
N LEU A 108 -17.95 -0.88 8.86
CA LEU A 108 -17.74 -2.26 9.30
C LEU A 108 -16.48 -2.40 10.15
N ALA A 109 -15.38 -1.74 9.77
CA ALA A 109 -14.15 -1.73 10.55
C ALA A 109 -14.33 -1.07 11.91
N GLU A 110 -15.06 0.04 11.99
CA GLU A 110 -15.38 0.77 13.22
C GLU A 110 -16.20 -0.11 14.17
N ALA A 111 -17.26 -0.75 13.67
CA ALA A 111 -18.07 -1.68 14.45
C ALA A 111 -17.26 -2.88 14.98
N LEU A 112 -16.33 -3.40 14.19
CA LEU A 112 -15.42 -4.47 14.64
C LEU A 112 -14.45 -3.95 15.71
N ALA A 113 -13.89 -2.75 15.53
CA ALA A 113 -12.96 -2.16 16.49
C ALA A 113 -13.63 -1.92 17.86
N GLU A 114 -14.85 -1.40 17.89
CA GLU A 114 -15.63 -1.24 19.13
C GLU A 114 -15.83 -2.58 19.85
N ARG A 115 -16.16 -3.65 19.10
CA ARG A 115 -16.38 -4.99 19.64
C ARG A 115 -15.13 -5.65 20.20
N PHE A 116 -13.94 -5.24 19.78
CA PHE A 116 -12.67 -5.71 20.34
C PHE A 116 -12.19 -4.87 21.54
N ASN A 117 -12.83 -3.74 21.80
CA ASN A 117 -12.46 -2.84 22.91
C ASN A 117 -13.38 -2.99 24.14
N GLU A 118 -14.49 -3.75 24.01
CA GLU A 118 -15.23 -4.30 25.16
C GLU A 118 -14.55 -5.55 25.72
#